data_AF-A0A2D0HQ57-F1
#
_entry.id   AF-A0A2D0HQ57-F1
#
_cell.length_a   1.000
_cell.length_b   1.000
_cell.length_c   1.000
_cell.angle_alpha   90.00
_cell.angle_beta   90.00
_cell.angle_gamma   90.00
#
_symmetry.space_group_name_H-M   'P 1'
#
loop_
_entity.id
_entity.type
_entity.pdbx_description
1 polymer ?
#
loop_
_entity_poly.entity_id
_entity_poly.type
_entity_poly.pdbx_seq_one_letter_code
_entity_poly.pdbx_strand_id
1 'polypeptide(L)'
;MSDQIIRVTIYQPKRIPNVYRPPMGLPLNWTEETSAELPRAVFRFFGSHQLSPEEISLIAEYCQYYINAPCWDANEQITNELAALRQPANSLSTVVQINQWINGCLEIGITPF
;
A
#
# COMPACT_ATOMS: atom_id res chain seq x y z
N MET A 1 29.42 -9.20 -29.77
CA MET A 1 28.02 -8.85 -29.47
C MET A 1 27.81 -9.23 -28.02
N SER A 2 27.65 -8.26 -27.12
CA SER A 2 27.55 -8.49 -25.68
C SER A 2 26.20 -7.96 -25.24
N ASP A 3 25.31 -8.86 -24.86
CA ASP A 3 23.98 -8.55 -24.35
C ASP A 3 24.13 -7.78 -23.03
N GLN A 4 23.72 -6.52 -23.04
CA GLN A 4 23.62 -5.73 -21.82
C GLN A 4 22.43 -6.23 -21.01
N ILE A 5 22.75 -6.89 -19.90
CA ILE A 5 21.79 -7.27 -18.85
C ILE A 5 21.19 -5.98 -18.29
N ILE A 6 19.91 -5.73 -18.57
CA ILE A 6 19.14 -4.66 -17.93
C ILE A 6 19.02 -5.03 -16.46
N ARG A 7 19.75 -4.33 -15.60
CA ARG A 7 19.57 -4.42 -14.15
C ARG A 7 18.25 -3.77 -13.79
N VAL A 8 17.21 -4.58 -13.61
CA VAL A 8 15.97 -4.15 -12.95
C VAL A 8 16.34 -3.77 -11.53
N THR A 9 16.33 -2.47 -11.24
CA THR A 9 16.54 -1.97 -9.88
C THR A 9 15.22 -2.23 -9.15
N ILE A 10 15.24 -3.20 -8.24
CA ILE A 10 14.11 -3.47 -7.35
C ILE A 10 13.97 -2.23 -6.45
N TYR A 11 12.91 -1.46 -6.65
CA TYR A 11 12.59 -0.30 -5.82
C TYR A 11 12.38 -0.75 -4.37
N GLN A 12 13.11 -0.11 -3.44
CA GLN A 12 12.96 -0.29 -2.00
C GLN A 12 12.23 0.95 -1.46
N PRO A 13 10.98 0.81 -0.95
CA PRO A 13 10.23 1.95 -0.41
C PRO A 13 10.99 2.60 0.75
N LYS A 14 11.03 3.94 0.77
CA LYS A 14 11.90 4.73 1.65
C LYS A 14 11.32 5.00 3.04
N ARG A 15 10.00 4.83 3.24
CA ARG A 15 9.30 5.44 4.39
C ARG A 15 8.50 4.48 5.28
N ILE A 16 8.37 3.19 4.94
CA ILE A 16 7.58 2.24 5.74
C ILE A 16 8.47 1.10 6.27
N PRO A 17 8.58 0.92 7.61
CA PRO A 17 9.42 -0.11 8.22
C PRO A 17 8.96 -1.56 7.98
N ASN A 18 9.97 -2.43 7.79
CA ASN A 18 9.90 -3.89 7.80
C ASN A 18 9.44 -4.42 9.17
N VAL A 19 8.22 -4.93 9.30
CA VAL A 19 7.82 -6.33 9.59
C VAL A 19 6.44 -6.32 10.24
N TYR A 20 5.56 -7.16 9.69
CA TYR A 20 4.39 -7.74 10.35
C TYR A 20 4.70 -8.30 11.76
N ARG A 21 3.78 -8.18 12.73
CA ARG A 21 3.99 -8.74 14.09
C ARG A 21 3.27 -10.08 14.36
N PRO A 22 3.88 -11.02 15.11
CA PRO A 22 3.73 -12.50 15.04
C PRO A 22 2.32 -13.15 14.96
N PRO A 23 2.22 -14.39 14.39
CA PRO A 23 3.35 -15.23 13.92
C PRO A 23 3.83 -14.90 12.50
N MET A 24 3.01 -14.23 11.69
CA MET A 24 3.43 -13.48 10.48
C MET A 24 2.67 -12.16 10.29
N GLY A 25 1.80 -11.79 11.24
CA GLY A 25 1.15 -10.49 11.48
C GLY A 25 0.24 -9.83 10.46
N LEU A 26 -0.63 -8.95 10.95
CA LEU A 26 -1.32 -7.96 10.14
C LEU A 26 -0.35 -6.86 9.70
N PRO A 27 -0.58 -6.17 8.56
CA PRO A 27 0.19 -4.97 8.22
C PRO A 27 0.14 -3.98 9.38
N LEU A 28 1.23 -3.26 9.60
CA LEU A 28 1.27 -2.18 10.58
C LEU A 28 0.09 -1.24 10.28
N ASN A 29 -0.77 -1.03 11.27
CA ASN A 29 -1.85 -0.06 11.09
C ASN A 29 -1.21 1.31 10.86
N TRP A 30 -1.73 2.10 9.91
CA TRP A 30 -1.19 3.41 9.60
C TRP A 30 -1.11 4.33 10.83
N THR A 31 -1.97 4.13 11.84
CA THR A 31 -1.94 4.88 13.11
C THR A 31 -0.77 4.49 14.02
N GLU A 32 -0.14 3.35 13.80
CA GLU A 32 1.00 2.83 14.57
C GLU A 32 2.36 3.19 13.95
N GLU A 33 2.35 3.95 12.85
CA GLU A 33 3.56 4.50 12.23
C GLU A 33 4.15 5.63 13.10
N THR A 34 5.47 5.61 13.31
CA THR A 34 6.14 6.40 14.37
C THR A 34 6.67 7.77 13.94
N SER A 35 6.89 8.01 12.64
CA SER A 35 7.33 9.32 12.13
C SER A 35 6.21 10.37 12.14
N ALA A 36 4.95 9.92 12.30
CA ALA A 36 3.75 10.71 12.17
C ALA A 36 3.50 11.29 10.77
N GLU A 37 4.35 10.99 9.78
CA GLU A 37 4.18 11.45 8.41
C GLU A 37 2.99 10.76 7.74
N LEU A 38 2.88 9.44 7.90
CA LEU A 38 1.79 8.67 7.32
C LEU A 38 0.45 9.02 7.98
N PRO A 39 0.31 9.04 9.33
CA PRO A 39 -0.89 9.53 9.98
C PRO A 39 -1.33 10.90 9.50
N ARG A 40 -0.41 11.87 9.41
CA ARG A 40 -0.72 13.22 8.93
C ARG A 40 -1.25 13.19 7.49
N ALA A 41 -0.62 12.43 6.59
CA ALA A 41 -1.07 12.30 5.21
C ALA A 41 -2.46 11.66 5.13
N VAL A 42 -2.72 10.60 5.90
CA VAL A 42 -4.03 9.92 5.96
C VAL A 42 -5.12 10.84 6.51
N PHE A 43 -4.85 11.59 7.58
CA PHE A 43 -5.83 12.58 8.09
C PHE A 43 -6.15 13.65 7.05
N ARG A 44 -5.17 14.15 6.30
CA ARG A 44 -5.39 15.11 5.22
C ARG A 44 -6.17 14.51 4.05
N PHE A 45 -5.90 13.25 3.71
CA PHE A 45 -6.64 12.52 2.67
C PHE A 45 -8.14 12.50 2.98
N PHE A 46 -8.53 12.13 4.20
CA PHE A 46 -9.94 12.11 4.60
C PHE A 46 -10.54 13.50 4.87
N GLY A 47 -9.74 14.48 5.30
CA GLY A 47 -10.21 15.79 5.72
C GLY A 47 -10.42 16.81 4.59
N SER A 48 -9.46 16.97 3.68
CA SER A 48 -9.46 18.09 2.71
C SER A 48 -9.15 17.71 1.27
N HIS A 49 -8.74 16.46 0.99
CA HIS A 49 -8.34 15.94 -0.33
C HIS A 49 -7.24 16.75 -1.07
N GLN A 50 -6.72 17.82 -0.47
CA GLN A 50 -5.58 18.59 -0.97
C GLN A 50 -4.30 17.99 -0.37
N LEU A 51 -3.68 17.08 -1.12
CA LEU A 51 -2.43 16.41 -0.74
C LEU A 51 -1.28 16.91 -1.60
N SER A 52 -0.08 17.00 -1.02
CA SER A 52 1.13 17.19 -1.81
C SER A 52 1.49 15.90 -2.57
N PRO A 53 2.30 15.99 -3.64
CA PRO A 53 2.80 14.80 -4.35
C PRO A 53 3.51 13.80 -3.43
N GLU A 54 4.23 14.28 -2.41
CA GLU A 54 4.93 13.45 -1.43
C GLU A 54 3.95 12.71 -0.50
N GLU A 55 2.85 13.35 -0.12
CA GLU A 55 1.81 12.72 0.69
C GLU A 55 1.04 11.67 -0.11
N ILE A 56 0.76 11.95 -1.39
CA ILE A 56 0.18 10.95 -2.31
C ILE A 56 1.12 9.76 -2.46
N SER A 57 2.43 9.99 -2.68
CA SER A 57 3.44 8.92 -2.75
C SER A 57 3.48 8.11 -1.48
N LEU A 58 3.44 8.75 -0.31
CA LEU A 58 3.48 8.06 0.98
C LEU A 58 2.25 7.17 1.21
N ILE A 59 1.05 7.66 0.87
CA ILE A 59 -0.19 6.87 0.97
C ILE A 59 -0.16 5.70 -0.04
N ALA A 60 0.31 5.94 -1.26
CA ALA A 60 0.47 4.89 -2.28
C ALA A 60 1.44 3.78 -1.82
N GLU A 61 2.59 4.16 -1.26
CA GLU A 61 3.56 3.23 -0.65
C GLU A 61 2.90 2.41 0.46
N TYR A 62 2.04 3.03 1.29
CA TYR A 62 1.29 2.32 2.33
C TYR A 62 0.27 1.33 1.77
N CYS A 63 -0.50 1.71 0.75
CA CYS A 63 -1.45 0.82 0.10
C CYS A 63 -0.74 -0.41 -0.49
N GLN A 64 0.41 -0.19 -1.14
CA GLN A 64 1.26 -1.26 -1.67
C GLN A 64 1.80 -2.15 -0.56
N TYR A 65 2.29 -1.57 0.54
CA TYR A 65 2.72 -2.33 1.72
C TYR A 65 1.59 -3.20 2.28
N TYR A 66 0.41 -2.60 2.52
CA TYR A 66 -0.75 -3.24 3.12
C TYR A 66 -1.21 -4.47 2.34
N ILE A 67 -1.37 -4.35 1.01
CA ILE A 67 -1.94 -5.43 0.18
C ILE A 67 -0.96 -6.57 -0.11
N ASN A 68 0.34 -6.35 0.11
CA ASN A 68 1.39 -7.35 -0.09
C ASN A 68 1.80 -8.06 1.22
N ALA A 69 1.25 -7.68 2.36
CA ALA A 69 0.44 -8.59 3.17
C ALA A 69 0.69 -10.11 3.20
N PRO A 70 1.70 -10.73 3.84
CA PRO A 70 1.76 -12.19 3.98
C PRO A 70 0.58 -12.78 4.75
N CYS A 71 -0.06 -12.04 5.65
CA CYS A 71 -1.28 -12.50 6.31
C CYS A 71 -2.45 -12.71 5.35
N TRP A 72 -2.45 -12.05 4.19
CA TRP A 72 -3.48 -12.24 3.18
C TRP A 72 -3.33 -13.58 2.46
N ASP A 73 -2.11 -14.11 2.36
CA ASP A 73 -1.84 -15.36 1.64
C ASP A 73 -2.38 -16.60 2.40
N ALA A 74 -2.69 -16.46 3.69
CA ALA A 74 -3.35 -17.51 4.46
C ALA A 74 -4.87 -17.60 4.19
N ASN A 75 -5.45 -16.63 3.47
CA ASN A 75 -6.87 -16.59 3.17
C ASN A 75 -7.16 -16.97 1.71
N GLU A 76 -7.31 -18.28 1.48
CA GLU A 76 -7.58 -18.85 0.15
C GLU A 76 -8.89 -18.33 -0.49
N GLN A 77 -9.85 -17.86 0.31
CA GLN A 77 -11.18 -17.46 -0.16
C GLN A 77 -11.19 -16.15 -0.96
N ILE A 78 -10.22 -15.27 -0.73
CA ILE A 78 -10.13 -13.95 -1.38
C ILE A 78 -8.87 -13.78 -2.23
N THR A 79 -8.18 -14.89 -2.55
CA THR A 79 -6.86 -14.85 -3.21
C THR A 79 -6.91 -14.20 -4.60
N ASN A 80 -7.96 -14.46 -5.38
CA ASN A 80 -8.11 -13.89 -6.73
C ASN A 80 -8.41 -12.40 -6.67
N GLU A 81 -9.27 -12.01 -5.73
CA GLU A 81 -9.66 -10.64 -5.44
C GLU A 81 -8.46 -9.81 -4.98
N LEU A 82 -7.64 -10.36 -4.07
CA LEU A 82 -6.39 -9.75 -3.63
C LEU A 82 -5.40 -9.57 -4.79
N ALA A 83 -5.27 -10.58 -5.67
CA ALA A 83 -4.40 -10.47 -6.84
C ALA A 83 -4.83 -9.33 -7.78
N ALA A 84 -6.14 -9.11 -7.93
CA ALA A 84 -6.69 -8.00 -8.71
C ALA A 84 -6.40 -6.63 -8.08
N LEU A 85 -6.29 -6.54 -6.75
CA LEU A 85 -5.95 -5.29 -6.04
C LEU A 85 -4.44 -5.02 -5.95
N ARG A 86 -3.60 -6.06 -6.00
CA ARG A 86 -2.12 -5.93 -5.96
C ARG A 86 -1.56 -5.22 -7.20
N GLN A 87 -2.11 -5.49 -8.39
CA GLN A 87 -1.66 -4.86 -9.63
C GLN A 87 -1.81 -3.33 -9.65
N PRO A 88 -3.02 -2.75 -9.40
CA PRO A 88 -3.20 -1.31 -9.39
C PRO A 88 -2.45 -0.62 -8.24
N ALA A 89 -2.22 -1.29 -7.11
CA ALA A 89 -1.46 -0.73 -5.99
C ALA A 89 -0.04 -0.27 -6.38
N ASN A 90 0.58 -0.89 -7.40
CA ASN A 90 1.93 -0.56 -7.86
C ASN A 90 2.02 0.75 -8.68
N SER A 91 0.88 1.33 -9.08
CA SER A 91 0.83 2.50 -9.97
C SER A 91 -0.03 3.65 -9.44
N LEU A 92 -0.42 3.59 -8.17
CA LEU A 92 -1.14 4.67 -7.49
C LEU A 92 -0.29 5.94 -7.45
N SER A 93 -0.81 7.01 -8.05
CA SER A 93 -0.11 8.30 -8.15
C SER A 93 -1.06 9.50 -8.02
N THR A 94 -2.34 9.26 -7.78
CA THR A 94 -3.37 10.30 -7.63
C THR A 94 -4.37 9.93 -6.54
N VAL A 95 -5.01 10.96 -5.96
CA VAL A 95 -6.09 10.78 -4.97
C VAL A 95 -7.26 9.96 -5.54
N VAL A 96 -7.59 10.15 -6.82
CA VAL A 96 -8.66 9.41 -7.49
C VAL A 96 -8.34 7.92 -7.56
N GLN A 97 -7.12 7.55 -7.96
CA GLN A 97 -6.69 6.16 -8.00
C GLN A 97 -6.67 5.53 -6.61
N ILE A 98 -6.20 6.25 -5.59
CA ILE A 98 -6.21 5.78 -4.20
C ILE A 98 -7.63 5.49 -3.74
N ASN A 99 -8.58 6.41 -3.99
CA ASN A 99 -10.00 6.20 -3.66
C ASN A 99 -10.61 5.00 -4.38
N GLN A 100 -10.34 4.86 -5.68
CA GLN A 100 -10.81 3.71 -6.47
C GLN A 100 -10.27 2.39 -5.92
N TRP A 101 -9.00 2.37 -5.52
CA TRP A 101 -8.37 1.21 -4.91
C TRP A 101 -8.98 0.87 -3.54
N ILE A 102 -9.20 1.88 -2.68
CA ILE A 102 -9.89 1.70 -1.39
C ILE A 102 -11.29 1.12 -1.60
N ASN A 103 -12.05 1.59 -2.59
CA ASN A 103 -13.37 1.03 -2.86
C ASN A 103 -13.29 -0.46 -3.23
N GLY A 104 -12.31 -0.87 -4.04
CA GLY A 104 -12.09 -2.29 -4.35
C GLY A 104 -11.71 -3.12 -3.12
N CYS A 105 -10.94 -2.55 -2.18
CA CYS A 105 -10.70 -3.18 -0.87
C CYS A 105 -12.01 -3.40 -0.10
N LEU A 106 -12.89 -2.39 -0.04
CA LEU A 106 -14.17 -2.48 0.67
C LEU A 106 -15.11 -3.52 0.06
N GLU A 107 -15.13 -3.67 -1.27
CA GLU A 107 -15.94 -4.68 -1.97
C GLU A 107 -15.61 -6.12 -1.54
N ILE A 108 -14.39 -6.36 -1.09
CA ILE A 108 -13.91 -7.68 -0.66
C ILE A 108 -13.79 -7.79 0.87
N GLY A 109 -14.32 -6.78 1.58
CA GLY A 109 -14.40 -6.76 3.04
C GLY A 109 -13.10 -6.40 3.78
N ILE A 110 -12.13 -5.73 3.12
CA ILE A 110 -10.90 -5.27 3.77
C ILE A 110 -10.83 -3.74 3.87
N THR A 111 -10.27 -3.23 4.96
CA THR A 111 -10.17 -1.79 5.26
C THR A 111 -8.70 -1.40 5.48
N PRO A 112 -8.05 -0.75 4.50
CA PRO A 112 -6.66 -0.30 4.65
C PRO A 112 -6.52 0.87 5.62
N PHE A 113 -7.58 1.65 5.85
CA PHE A 113 -7.58 2.82 6.73
C PHE A 113 -8.68 2.76 7.78
#